data_AF-A0A1S1J2U1-F1
#
_entry.id   AF-A0A1S1J2U1-F1
#
_cell.length_a   1.000
_cell.length_b   1.000
_cell.length_c   1.000
_cell.angle_alpha   90.00
_cell.angle_beta   90.00
_cell.angle_gamma   90.00
#
_symmetry.space_group_name_H-M   'P 1'
#
loop_
_entity.id
_entity.type
_entity.pdbx_description
1 polymer ?
#
loop_
_entity_poly.entity_id
_entity_poly.type
_entity_poly.pdbx_seq_one_letter_code
_entity_poly.pdbx_strand_id
1 'polypeptide(L)'
;MESKLSIAEFRARLKNNTEIGSLKIKFSHLRIFPRFGALKPFYGLFDDKSFRLTINSATSPTCFIVKGSYKNVDNRLKVNYTIEPNSKIQLFWVKYSPVVAIIAINLFFVVFARGLRRASTIVNLFLLITIFYSRWKEERRRKKLEKKFLSIFEIKRDW
;
A
#
# COMPACT_ATOMS: atom_id res chain seq x y z
N MET A 1 -3.88 10.88 -18.87
CA MET A 1 -3.57 9.44 -18.74
C MET A 1 -4.63 8.66 -19.47
N GLU A 2 -4.19 7.90 -20.47
CA GLU A 2 -5.05 7.12 -21.35
C GLU A 2 -4.70 5.64 -21.23
N SER A 3 -5.72 4.79 -21.16
CA SER A 3 -5.55 3.35 -21.26
C SER A 3 -5.66 2.94 -22.73
N LYS A 4 -4.83 1.98 -23.15
CA LYS A 4 -4.94 1.35 -24.48
C LYS A 4 -6.20 0.49 -24.63
N LEU A 5 -6.88 0.18 -23.52
CA LEU A 5 -7.98 -0.76 -23.48
C LEU A 5 -9.30 -0.09 -23.86
N SER A 6 -10.18 -0.87 -24.48
CA SER A 6 -11.58 -0.48 -24.58
C SER A 6 -12.25 -0.47 -23.20
N ILE A 7 -13.39 0.22 -23.07
CA ILE A 7 -14.12 0.26 -21.78
C ILE A 7 -14.57 -1.13 -21.33
N ALA A 8 -14.95 -2.00 -22.27
CA ALA A 8 -15.36 -3.38 -21.99
C ALA A 8 -14.17 -4.22 -21.50
N GLU A 9 -13.01 -4.10 -22.17
CA GLU A 9 -11.78 -4.78 -21.75
C GLU A 9 -11.31 -4.31 -20.38
N PHE A 10 -11.36 -3.01 -20.12
CA PHE A 10 -10.96 -2.45 -18.84
C PHE A 10 -11.83 -3.00 -17.69
N ARG A 11 -13.15 -3.07 -17.88
CA ARG A 11 -14.08 -3.67 -16.92
C ARG A 11 -13.85 -5.16 -16.75
N ALA A 12 -13.60 -5.89 -17.82
CA ALA A 12 -13.26 -7.31 -17.76
C ALA A 12 -11.95 -7.53 -16.97
N ARG A 13 -10.92 -6.70 -17.20
CA ARG A 13 -9.68 -6.74 -16.43
C ARG A 13 -9.88 -6.38 -14.97
N LEU A 14 -10.72 -5.38 -14.64
CA LEU A 14 -11.10 -5.08 -13.26
C LEU A 14 -11.70 -6.31 -12.57
N LYS A 15 -12.68 -6.97 -13.21
CA LYS A 15 -13.35 -8.16 -12.68
C LYS A 15 -12.40 -9.35 -12.51
N ASN A 16 -11.53 -9.59 -13.48
CA ASN A 16 -10.61 -10.73 -13.47
C ASN A 16 -9.44 -10.54 -12.51
N ASN A 17 -8.97 -9.30 -12.33
CA ASN A 17 -7.79 -8.98 -11.53
C ASN A 17 -8.11 -8.47 -10.11
N THR A 18 -9.37 -8.23 -9.77
CA THR A 18 -9.79 -7.73 -8.46
C THR A 18 -10.63 -8.74 -7.70
N GLU A 19 -10.21 -9.03 -6.48
CA GLU A 19 -11.04 -9.71 -5.49
C GLU A 19 -11.92 -8.67 -4.78
N ILE A 20 -13.24 -8.88 -4.83
CA ILE A 20 -14.22 -7.94 -4.30
C ILE A 20 -14.20 -8.01 -2.77
N GLY A 21 -14.03 -6.87 -2.12
CA GLY A 21 -14.20 -6.79 -0.68
C GLY A 21 -13.88 -5.44 -0.05
N SER A 22 -14.16 -5.33 1.25
CA SER A 22 -14.03 -4.07 1.97
C SER A 22 -12.57 -3.70 2.24
N LEU A 23 -12.19 -2.50 1.77
CA LEU A 23 -10.88 -1.90 2.04
C LEU A 23 -10.74 -1.38 3.48
N LYS A 24 -11.78 -1.49 4.32
CA LYS A 24 -11.70 -1.09 5.74
C LYS A 24 -10.50 -1.79 6.40
N ILE A 25 -9.83 -1.03 7.27
CA ILE A 25 -8.58 -1.38 7.92
C ILE A 25 -8.74 -2.72 8.65
N LYS A 26 -8.28 -3.81 8.02
CA LYS A 26 -8.02 -5.03 8.74
C LYS A 26 -6.57 -4.95 9.21
N PHE A 27 -6.37 -4.58 10.47
CA PHE A 27 -5.11 -4.84 11.20
C PHE A 27 -4.79 -6.34 11.29
N SER A 28 -5.75 -7.18 10.88
CA SER A 28 -5.60 -8.61 10.76
C SER A 28 -4.49 -8.96 9.75
N HIS A 29 -3.38 -9.46 10.29
CA HIS A 29 -2.44 -10.34 9.58
C HIS A 29 -3.11 -11.64 9.10
N LEU A 30 -4.36 -11.90 9.50
CA LEU A 30 -5.16 -13.06 9.12
C LEU A 30 -6.12 -12.65 7.99
N ARG A 31 -5.61 -12.64 6.76
CA ARG A 31 -6.43 -13.14 5.65
C ARG A 31 -6.25 -14.65 5.65
N ILE A 32 -7.20 -15.33 6.29
CA ILE A 32 -7.40 -16.76 6.10
C ILE A 32 -7.53 -16.97 4.59
N PHE A 33 -6.64 -17.82 4.10
CA PHE A 33 -6.34 -18.20 2.71
C PHE A 33 -7.46 -18.01 1.66
N PRO A 34 -7.11 -17.75 0.40
CA PRO A 34 -8.09 -17.77 -0.68
C PRO A 34 -8.81 -19.12 -0.70
N ARG A 35 -10.15 -19.11 -0.70
CA ARG A 35 -10.95 -20.26 -1.15
C ARG A 35 -10.52 -20.55 -2.59
N PHE A 36 -9.74 -21.62 -2.78
CA PHE A 36 -9.43 -22.29 -4.06
C PHE A 36 -9.34 -21.38 -5.31
N GLY A 37 -8.12 -21.06 -5.74
CA GLY A 37 -7.86 -20.38 -7.03
C GLY A 37 -6.59 -19.53 -7.04
N ALA A 38 -6.21 -19.03 -8.22
CA ALA A 38 -5.09 -18.09 -8.38
C ALA A 38 -5.37 -16.79 -7.62
N LEU A 39 -4.41 -16.35 -6.80
CA LEU A 39 -4.55 -15.13 -6.00
C LEU A 39 -4.66 -13.91 -6.92
N LYS A 40 -5.83 -13.27 -6.96
CA LYS A 40 -6.03 -12.06 -7.77
C LYS A 40 -5.07 -10.96 -7.34
N PRO A 41 -4.48 -10.20 -8.26
CA PRO A 41 -3.43 -9.24 -7.95
C PRO A 41 -3.92 -8.03 -7.13
N PHE A 42 -5.20 -7.66 -7.25
CA PHE A 42 -5.81 -6.56 -6.52
C PHE A 42 -6.95 -7.04 -5.61
N TYR A 43 -7.23 -6.23 -4.61
CA TYR A 43 -8.37 -6.36 -3.73
C TYR A 43 -9.05 -5.00 -3.61
N GLY A 44 -10.39 -4.97 -3.58
CA GLY A 44 -11.13 -3.75 -3.34
C GLY A 44 -12.52 -3.73 -3.96
N LEU A 45 -12.98 -2.55 -4.33
CA LEU A 45 -14.30 -2.31 -4.88
C LEU A 45 -14.16 -1.51 -6.17
N PHE A 46 -15.02 -1.79 -7.14
CA PHE A 46 -15.12 -1.01 -8.36
C PHE A 46 -16.55 -1.05 -8.86
N ASP A 47 -16.91 0.02 -9.56
CA ASP A 47 -18.19 0.23 -10.21
C ASP A 47 -17.95 0.58 -11.68
N ASP A 48 -19.01 0.92 -12.39
CA ASP A 48 -18.99 1.26 -13.81
C ASP A 48 -18.23 2.55 -14.15
N LYS A 49 -17.94 3.38 -13.14
CA LYS A 49 -17.30 4.69 -13.30
C LYS A 49 -16.07 4.89 -12.41
N SER A 50 -15.96 4.15 -11.32
CA SER A 50 -14.95 4.37 -10.28
C SER A 50 -14.37 3.07 -9.76
N PHE A 51 -13.16 3.14 -9.21
CA PHE A 51 -12.51 2.01 -8.57
C PHE A 51 -11.70 2.46 -7.36
N ARG A 52 -11.55 1.55 -6.41
CA ARG A 52 -10.70 1.66 -5.23
C ARG A 52 -10.02 0.31 -5.05
N LEU A 53 -8.73 0.25 -5.30
CA LEU A 53 -7.96 -0.99 -5.37
C LEU A 53 -6.71 -0.91 -4.50
N THR A 54 -6.36 -2.01 -3.87
CA THR A 54 -5.07 -2.20 -3.19
C THR A 54 -4.41 -3.50 -3.64
N ILE A 55 -3.12 -3.69 -3.36
CA ILE A 55 -2.44 -4.96 -3.65
C ILE A 55 -3.10 -6.05 -2.82
N ASN A 56 -3.38 -7.21 -3.41
CA ASN A 56 -3.71 -8.38 -2.62
C ASN A 56 -2.42 -8.95 -1.99
N SER A 57 -2.29 -8.82 -0.67
CA SER A 57 -1.13 -9.32 0.09
C SER A 57 -1.61 -10.09 1.31
N ALA A 58 -1.15 -11.33 1.45
CA ALA A 58 -1.41 -12.16 2.62
C ALA A 58 -0.45 -11.85 3.79
N THR A 59 0.74 -11.32 3.49
CA THR A 59 1.86 -11.23 4.44
C THR A 59 2.06 -9.85 5.04
N SER A 60 1.43 -8.81 4.48
CA SER A 60 1.67 -7.46 4.98
C SER A 60 0.47 -6.53 4.82
N PRO A 61 0.25 -5.64 5.82
CA PRO A 61 -0.79 -4.63 5.73
C PRO A 61 -0.54 -3.70 4.55
N THR A 62 -1.61 -3.37 3.84
CA THR A 62 -1.57 -2.50 2.67
C THR A 62 -1.96 -1.08 3.04
N CYS A 63 -0.94 -0.22 3.11
CA CYS A 63 -1.13 1.17 3.54
C CYS A 63 -1.66 2.07 2.42
N PHE A 64 -1.65 1.64 1.15
CA PHE A 64 -1.99 2.47 -0.01
C PHE A 64 -3.11 1.88 -0.86
N ILE A 65 -3.92 2.76 -1.44
CA ILE A 65 -5.00 2.46 -2.37
C ILE A 65 -4.81 3.31 -3.62
N VAL A 66 -5.02 2.70 -4.78
CA VAL A 66 -5.28 3.43 -6.03
C VAL A 66 -6.78 3.66 -6.10
N LYS A 67 -7.19 4.92 -6.03
CA LYS A 67 -8.59 5.32 -6.25
C LYS A 67 -8.68 6.16 -7.51
N GLY A 68 -9.75 5.98 -8.26
CA GLY A 68 -9.89 6.71 -9.51
C GLY A 68 -11.24 6.53 -10.17
N SER A 69 -11.38 7.21 -11.29
CA SER A 69 -12.51 7.09 -12.20
C SER A 69 -12.04 6.89 -13.63
N TYR A 70 -12.90 6.32 -14.45
CA TYR A 70 -12.64 6.09 -15.86
C TYR A 70 -13.86 6.46 -16.70
N LYS A 71 -13.61 7.03 -17.87
CA LYS A 71 -14.65 7.41 -18.84
C LYS A 71 -14.14 7.25 -20.27
N ASN A 72 -15.04 6.90 -21.17
CA ASN A 72 -14.76 6.94 -22.60
C ASN A 72 -14.94 8.39 -23.09
N VAL A 73 -13.93 8.94 -23.76
CA VAL A 73 -13.94 10.26 -24.37
C VAL A 73 -13.34 10.10 -25.77
N ASP A 74 -14.10 10.41 -26.81
CA ASP A 74 -13.65 10.33 -28.21
C ASP A 74 -13.07 8.96 -28.59
N ASN A 75 -13.76 7.90 -28.19
CA ASN A 75 -13.35 6.50 -28.38
C ASN A 75 -12.02 6.13 -27.67
N ARG A 76 -11.55 6.95 -26.72
CA ARG A 76 -10.37 6.70 -25.89
C ARG A 76 -10.76 6.58 -24.43
N LEU A 77 -10.18 5.61 -23.73
CA LEU A 77 -10.43 5.41 -22.31
C LEU A 77 -9.52 6.31 -21.47
N LYS A 78 -10.09 7.40 -20.93
CA LYS A 78 -9.39 8.28 -19.99
C LYS A 78 -9.56 7.74 -18.57
N VAL A 79 -8.42 7.55 -17.89
CA VAL A 79 -8.37 7.06 -16.52
C VAL A 79 -7.75 8.13 -15.64
N ASN A 80 -8.49 8.63 -14.66
CA ASN A 80 -7.96 9.53 -13.65
C ASN A 80 -7.81 8.75 -12.35
N TYR A 81 -6.59 8.67 -11.82
CA TYR A 81 -6.32 7.97 -10.58
C TYR A 81 -5.38 8.75 -9.67
N THR A 82 -5.50 8.48 -8.38
CA THR A 82 -4.65 9.01 -7.32
C THR A 82 -4.27 7.87 -6.39
N ILE A 83 -3.06 7.95 -5.81
CA ILE A 83 -2.60 6.99 -4.81
C ILE A 83 -2.68 7.67 -3.45
N GLU A 84 -3.52 7.13 -2.58
CA GLU A 84 -3.74 7.66 -1.26
C GLU A 84 -3.50 6.61 -0.18
N PRO A 85 -3.15 7.03 1.04
CA PRO A 85 -3.11 6.12 2.15
C PRO A 85 -4.52 5.59 2.46
N ASN A 86 -4.65 4.28 2.69
CA ASN A 86 -5.91 3.66 3.09
C ASN A 86 -6.40 4.22 4.43
N SER A 87 -5.47 4.40 5.37
CA SER A 87 -5.73 4.97 6.68
C SER A 87 -4.64 5.94 7.07
N LYS A 88 -5.05 7.16 7.43
CA LYS A 88 -4.15 8.18 7.98
C LYS A 88 -3.49 7.70 9.28
N ILE A 89 -4.23 6.97 10.11
CA ILE A 89 -3.74 6.40 11.38
C ILE A 89 -2.68 5.33 11.11
N GLN A 90 -2.95 4.43 10.16
CA GLN A 90 -1.98 3.39 9.80
C GLN A 90 -0.69 4.00 9.22
N LEU A 91 -0.81 4.98 8.33
CA LEU A 91 0.34 5.71 7.80
C LEU A 91 1.12 6.42 8.91
N PHE A 92 0.43 7.05 9.86
CA PHE A 92 1.05 7.69 11.01
C PHE A 92 1.86 6.69 11.83
N TRP A 93 1.27 5.54 12.20
CA TRP A 93 1.98 4.52 12.96
C TRP A 93 3.19 3.97 12.20
N VAL A 94 3.10 3.68 10.90
CA VAL A 94 4.26 3.17 10.15
C VAL A 94 5.38 4.22 10.05
N LYS A 95 5.03 5.50 9.92
CA LYS A 95 5.98 6.60 9.84
C LYS A 95 6.65 6.94 11.17
N TYR A 96 5.89 6.95 12.27
CA TYR A 96 6.35 7.45 13.57
C TYR A 96 6.66 6.36 14.60
N SER A 97 6.21 5.11 14.41
CA SER A 97 6.52 4.02 15.34
C SER A 97 8.02 3.83 15.61
N PRO A 98 8.95 3.98 14.64
CA PRO A 98 10.36 3.85 14.96
C PRO A 98 10.87 4.99 15.86
N VAL A 99 10.31 6.19 15.74
CA VAL A 99 10.67 7.33 16.60
C VAL A 99 10.13 7.12 18.01
N VAL A 100 8.89 6.66 18.13
CA VAL A 100 8.30 6.28 19.43
C VAL A 100 9.12 5.18 20.09
N ALA A 101 9.60 4.20 19.31
CA ALA A 101 10.48 3.14 19.80
C ALA A 101 11.81 3.68 20.34
N ILE A 102 12.44 4.65 19.66
CA ILE A 102 13.65 5.32 20.17
C ILE A 102 13.38 5.95 21.54
N ILE A 103 12.29 6.72 21.68
CA ILE A 103 11.97 7.38 22.95
C ILE A 103 11.75 6.35 24.05
N ALA A 104 10.93 5.32 23.78
CA ALA A 104 10.62 4.27 24.75
C ALA A 104 11.87 3.49 25.19
N ILE A 105 12.74 3.13 24.23
CA ILE A 105 13.96 2.37 24.51
C ILE A 105 14.97 3.22 25.28
N ASN A 106 15.14 4.50 24.93
CA ASN A 106 16.02 5.38 25.71
C ASN A 106 15.51 5.59 27.14
N LEU A 107 14.20 5.74 27.34
CA LEU A 107 13.59 5.82 28.67
C LEU A 107 13.86 4.53 29.46
N PHE A 108 13.70 3.36 28.82
CA PHE A 108 14.00 2.07 29.42
C PHE A 108 15.47 1.97 29.86
N PHE A 109 16.42 2.42 29.04
CA PHE A 109 17.84 2.42 29.41
C PHE A 109 18.14 3.32 30.60
N VAL A 110 17.49 4.47 30.71
CA VAL A 110 17.67 5.41 31.84
C VAL A 110 17.11 4.84 33.15
N VAL A 111 15.94 4.22 33.10
CA VAL A 111 15.25 3.73 34.30
C VAL A 111 15.81 2.40 34.77
N PHE A 112 16.03 1.44 33.86
CA PHE A 112 16.30 0.04 34.21
C PHE A 112 17.74 -0.41 33.95
N ALA A 113 18.47 0.21 33.00
CA ALA A 113 19.78 -0.27 32.56
C ALA A 113 20.90 0.77 32.77
N ARG A 114 20.92 1.37 33.96
CA ARG A 114 21.94 2.35 34.37
C ARG A 114 23.35 1.77 34.18
N GLY A 115 24.14 2.39 33.30
CA GLY A 115 25.53 2.00 33.03
C GLY A 115 25.80 1.34 31.66
N LEU A 116 24.78 0.88 30.93
CA LEU A 116 24.94 0.25 29.60
C LEU A 116 25.05 1.27 28.45
N ARG A 117 25.98 2.25 28.56
CA ARG A 117 26.16 3.30 27.53
C ARG A 117 26.47 2.73 26.14
N ARG A 118 27.34 1.72 26.06
CA ARG A 118 27.70 1.08 24.76
C ARG A 118 26.50 0.39 24.09
N ALA A 119 25.66 -0.28 24.87
CA ALA A 119 24.46 -0.94 24.33
C ALA A 119 23.42 0.08 23.85
N SER A 120 23.20 1.15 24.61
CA SER A 120 22.31 2.25 24.21
C SER A 120 22.72 2.87 22.87
N THR A 121 24.02 3.13 22.65
CA THR A 121 24.51 3.67 21.37
C THR A 121 24.26 2.71 20.20
N ILE A 122 24.53 1.41 20.38
CA ILE A 122 24.31 0.40 19.33
C ILE A 122 22.82 0.30 18.97
N VAL A 123 21.95 0.26 19.97
CA VAL A 123 20.50 0.17 19.75
C VAL A 123 19.97 1.43 19.07
N ASN A 124 20.42 2.62 19.48
CA ASN A 124 20.03 3.87 18.83
C ASN A 124 20.46 3.92 17.35
N LEU A 125 21.68 3.47 17.03
CA LEU A 125 22.14 3.37 15.64
C LEU A 125 21.28 2.39 14.82
N PHE A 126 20.96 1.24 15.39
CA PHE A 126 20.06 0.26 14.76
C PHE A 126 18.66 0.82 14.50
N LEU A 127 18.12 1.60 15.44
CA LEU A 127 16.81 2.23 15.30
C LEU A 127 16.81 3.33 14.22
N LEU A 128 17.90 4.10 14.09
CA LEU A 128 18.06 5.06 12.99
C LEU A 128 18.03 4.37 11.63
N ILE A 129 18.73 3.24 11.48
CA ILE A 129 18.67 2.43 10.25
C ILE A 129 17.24 1.93 10.02
N THR A 130 16.53 1.54 11.08
CA THR A 130 15.14 1.07 11.01
C THR A 130 14.18 2.18 10.54
N ILE A 131 14.38 3.44 10.96
CA ILE A 131 13.62 4.60 10.45
C ILE A 131 13.79 4.71 8.95
N PHE A 132 15.04 4.71 8.47
CA PHE A 132 15.33 4.88 7.05
C PHE A 132 14.76 3.72 6.24
N TYR A 133 14.96 2.48 6.70
CA TYR A 133 14.44 1.28 6.07
C TYR A 133 12.90 1.30 6.00
N SER A 134 12.22 1.72 7.07
CA SER A 134 10.75 1.83 7.09
C SER A 134 10.24 2.76 5.98
N ARG A 135 10.79 3.99 5.91
CA ARG A 135 10.39 4.98 4.90
C ARG A 135 10.67 4.50 3.48
N TRP A 136 11.84 3.90 3.26
CA TRP A 136 12.20 3.34 1.96
C TRP A 136 11.27 2.19 1.54
N LYS A 137 10.93 1.30 2.48
CA LYS A 137 10.03 0.17 2.24
C LYS A 137 8.61 0.65 1.89
N GLU A 138 8.10 1.68 2.55
CA GLU A 138 6.81 2.28 2.21
C GLU A 138 6.80 2.85 0.79
N GLU A 139 7.82 3.61 0.42
CA GLU A 139 7.93 4.18 -0.92
C GLU A 139 7.99 3.11 -2.00
N ARG A 140 8.73 2.02 -1.76
CA ARG A 140 8.76 0.86 -2.67
C ARG A 140 7.40 0.18 -2.77
N ARG A 141 6.62 0.09 -1.69
CA ARG A 141 5.26 -0.47 -1.73
C ARG A 141 4.32 0.40 -2.55
N ARG A 142 4.39 1.73 -2.39
CA ARG A 142 3.62 2.69 -3.20
C ARG A 142 3.91 2.53 -4.69
N LYS A 143 5.20 2.57 -5.06
CA LYS A 143 5.65 2.38 -6.46
C LYS A 143 5.26 1.01 -7.02
N LYS A 144 5.32 -0.05 -6.20
CA LYS A 144 4.92 -1.41 -6.62
C LYS A 144 3.43 -1.49 -6.93
N LEU A 145 2.58 -0.88 -6.10
CA LEU A 145 1.13 -0.81 -6.34
C LEU A 145 0.85 -0.08 -7.66
N GLU A 146 1.48 1.07 -7.84
CA GLU A 146 1.32 1.88 -9.04
C GLU A 146 1.78 1.16 -10.30
N LYS A 147 3.00 0.63 -10.30
CA LYS A 147 3.57 -0.09 -11.45
C LYS A 147 2.69 -1.26 -11.85
N LYS A 148 2.18 -2.01 -10.87
CA LYS A 148 1.30 -3.16 -11.11
C LYS A 148 -0.04 -2.71 -11.69
N PHE A 149 -0.60 -1.60 -11.20
CA PHE A 149 -1.82 -1.00 -11.72
C PHE A 149 -1.64 -0.55 -13.18
N LEU A 150 -0.63 0.26 -13.46
CA LEU A 150 -0.33 0.72 -14.81
C LEU A 150 -0.08 -0.42 -15.79
N SER A 151 0.63 -1.48 -15.36
CA SER A 151 0.93 -2.64 -16.19
C SER A 151 -0.31 -3.47 -16.53
N ILE A 152 -1.21 -3.72 -15.57
CA ILE A 152 -2.40 -4.54 -15.80
C ILE A 152 -3.45 -3.79 -16.64
N PHE A 153 -3.54 -2.48 -16.46
CA PHE A 153 -4.53 -1.63 -17.15
C PHE A 153 -3.98 -0.89 -18.36
N GLU A 154 -2.72 -1.14 -18.74
CA GLU A 154 -2.05 -0.55 -19.91
C GLU A 154 -2.22 0.97 -20.01
N ILE A 155 -2.07 1.65 -18.88
CA ILE A 155 -2.24 3.10 -18.78
C ILE A 155 -0.91 3.76 -19.16
N LYS A 156 -0.94 4.58 -20.21
CA LYS A 156 0.14 5.51 -20.54
C LYS A 156 -0.03 6.79 -19.72
N ARG A 157 1.07 7.26 -19.15
CA ARG A 157 1.15 8.61 -18.60
C ARG A 157 1.50 9.54 -19.75
N ASP A 158 0.62 10.51 -19.98
CA ASP A 158 0.91 11.66 -20.81
C ASP A 158 1.71 12.59 -19.91
N TRP A 159 3.02 12.67 -20.14
CA TRP A 159 3.90 13.69 -19.58
C TRP A 159 4.34 14.56 -20.73
#